data_AF-A0A1U7NN92-F1
#
_entry.id   AF-A0A1U7NN92-F1
#
_cell.length_a   1.000
_cell.length_b   1.000
_cell.length_c   1.000
_cell.angle_alpha   90.00
_cell.angle_beta   90.00
_cell.angle_gamma   90.00
#
_symmetry.space_group_name_H-M   'P 1'
#
loop_
_entity.id
_entity.type
_entity.pdbx_description
1 polymer ?
#
loop_
_entity_poly.entity_id
_entity_poly.type
_entity_poly.pdbx_seq_one_letter_code
_entity_poly.pdbx_strand_id
1 'polypeptide(L)'
;MAHYKTKEWLIDELHRNGMSLEDLSSQTGIGMEDLKRLSDENEANQHIWDVVLGQLNFYPTIDYPSESILEDLQNDMNQIGPEAKCTVFYGVNADDLIFTDYQLPGEDDHGANVDIDQLSKLHISLEEAYELFEKQNMTL
;
A
#
# COMPACT_ATOMS: atom_id res chain seq x y z
N MET A 1 12.15 -8.65 -10.64
CA MET A 1 13.34 -9.01 -9.85
C MET A 1 12.87 -9.17 -8.42
N ALA A 2 12.89 -10.39 -7.87
CA ALA A 2 12.49 -10.62 -6.49
C ALA A 2 13.47 -9.90 -5.57
N HIS A 3 13.02 -8.86 -4.88
CA HIS A 3 13.80 -8.25 -3.81
C HIS A 3 13.97 -9.32 -2.74
N TYR A 4 15.22 -9.76 -2.55
CA TYR A 4 15.55 -10.70 -1.49
C TYR A 4 15.22 -10.04 -0.15
N LYS A 5 14.10 -10.44 0.46
CA LYS A 5 13.80 -10.25 1.89
C LYS A 5 15.04 -10.75 2.63
N THR A 6 15.84 -9.85 3.21
CA THR A 6 17.17 -10.11 3.78
C THR A 6 17.32 -9.38 5.10
N LYS A 7 18.32 -9.76 5.89
CA LYS A 7 18.75 -9.06 7.11
C LYS A 7 18.72 -7.54 7.00
N GLU A 8 19.37 -7.06 5.95
CA GLU A 8 19.63 -5.64 5.72
C GLU A 8 18.31 -4.92 5.49
N TRP A 9 17.40 -5.52 4.71
CA TRP A 9 16.06 -5.00 4.51
C TRP A 9 15.27 -4.89 5.83
N LEU A 10 15.26 -5.92 6.68
CA LEU A 10 14.50 -5.89 7.93
C LEU A 10 15.02 -4.83 8.90
N ILE A 11 16.35 -4.73 9.04
CA ILE A 11 16.98 -3.75 9.94
C ILE A 11 16.76 -2.33 9.42
N ASP A 12 16.88 -2.11 8.11
CA ASP A 12 16.62 -0.81 7.50
C ASP A 12 15.16 -0.40 7.66
N GLU A 13 14.22 -1.32 7.49
CA GLU A 13 12.79 -1.04 7.64
C GLU A 13 12.40 -0.76 9.10
N LEU A 14 12.97 -1.50 10.05
CA LEU A 14 12.80 -1.21 11.48
C LEU A 14 13.31 0.19 11.84
N HIS A 15 14.51 0.55 11.37
CA HIS A 15 15.06 1.89 11.57
C HIS A 15 14.22 3.00 10.95
N ARG A 16 13.68 2.79 9.73
CA ARG A 16 12.77 3.75 9.08
C ARG A 16 11.50 4.00 9.89
N ASN A 17 11.01 2.96 10.56
CA ASN A 17 9.84 3.01 11.41
C ASN A 17 10.17 3.40 12.87
N GLY A 18 11.43 3.76 13.17
CA GLY A 18 11.86 4.15 14.51
C GLY A 18 11.78 3.02 15.54
N MET A 19 11.77 1.76 15.09
CA MET A 19 11.62 0.57 15.91
C MET A 19 12.92 -0.22 15.98
N SER A 20 13.09 -0.94 17.08
CA SER A 20 14.11 -1.98 17.25
C SER A 20 13.52 -3.38 17.08
N LEU A 21 14.37 -4.40 16.97
CA LEU A 21 13.92 -5.80 17.00
C LEU A 21 13.23 -6.17 18.32
N GLU A 22 13.61 -5.51 19.41
CA GLU A 22 13.02 -5.70 20.74
C GLU A 22 11.57 -5.16 20.77
N ASP A 23 11.33 -4.04 20.10
CA ASP A 23 9.99 -3.48 19.93
C ASP A 23 9.11 -4.40 19.06
N LEU A 24 9.67 -4.92 17.97
CA LEU A 24 8.98 -5.88 17.11
C LEU A 24 8.61 -7.16 17.87
N SER A 25 9.52 -7.70 18.69
CA SER A 25 9.26 -8.86 19.56
C SER A 25 8.14 -8.58 20.55
N SER A 26 8.18 -7.42 21.20
CA SER A 26 7.17 -6.98 22.16
C SER A 26 5.78 -6.84 21.54
N GLN A 27 5.69 -6.40 20.28
CA GLN A 27 4.42 -6.08 19.62
C GLN A 27 3.78 -7.30 18.95
N THR A 28 4.61 -8.20 18.42
CA THR A 28 4.15 -9.40 17.69
C THR A 28 4.08 -10.65 18.57
N GLY A 29 4.75 -10.65 19.72
CA GLY A 29 4.92 -11.83 20.57
C GLY A 29 5.90 -12.86 20.00
N ILE A 30 6.60 -12.55 18.89
CA ILE A 30 7.63 -13.41 18.32
C ILE A 30 8.86 -13.39 19.23
N GLY A 31 9.42 -14.56 19.52
CA GLY A 31 10.63 -14.69 20.32
C GLY A 31 11.83 -14.03 19.66
N MET A 32 12.69 -13.38 20.45
CA MET A 32 13.90 -12.73 19.91
C MET A 32 14.87 -13.70 19.23
N GLU A 33 14.83 -14.99 19.57
CA GLU A 33 15.63 -16.01 18.88
C GLU A 33 15.13 -16.21 17.44
N ASP A 34 13.82 -16.24 17.23
CA ASP A 34 13.20 -16.38 15.91
C ASP A 34 13.40 -15.12 15.05
N LEU A 35 13.28 -13.92 15.64
CA LEU A 35 13.58 -12.66 14.93
C LEU A 35 15.06 -12.54 14.55
N LYS A 36 15.97 -13.03 15.41
CA LYS A 36 17.39 -13.09 15.09
C LYS A 36 17.68 -14.08 13.97
N ARG A 37 17.07 -15.27 13.98
CA ARG A 37 17.18 -16.24 12.87
C ARG A 37 16.60 -15.70 11.57
N LEU A 38 15.46 -15.00 11.65
CA LEU A 38 14.85 -14.30 10.52
C LEU A 38 15.80 -13.25 9.94
N SER A 39 16.47 -12.49 10.81
CA SER A 39 17.46 -11.50 10.39
C SER A 39 18.77 -12.12 9.90
N ASP A 40 19.33 -13.15 10.54
CA ASP A 40 20.70 -13.61 10.29
C ASP A 40 20.80 -14.74 9.27
N GLU A 41 19.78 -15.61 9.22
CA GLU A 41 19.80 -16.87 8.46
C GLU A 41 18.83 -16.83 7.27
N ASN A 42 17.95 -15.81 7.21
CA ASN A 42 16.85 -15.72 6.26
C ASN A 42 15.89 -16.94 6.30
N GLU A 43 15.98 -17.74 7.37
CA GLU A 43 15.15 -18.90 7.65
C GLU A 43 14.03 -18.48 8.59
N ALA A 44 12.94 -17.99 8.03
CA ALA A 44 11.69 -17.90 8.76
C ALA A 44 10.62 -18.69 8.04
N ASN A 45 9.78 -19.38 8.82
CA ASN A 45 8.57 -19.92 8.26
C ASN A 45 7.71 -18.74 7.73
N GLN A 46 6.93 -18.99 6.68
CA GLN A 46 6.13 -17.97 6.01
C GLN A 46 5.24 -17.20 7.00
N HIS A 47 4.71 -17.88 8.01
CA HIS A 47 3.86 -17.29 9.05
C HIS A 47 4.56 -16.21 9.89
N ILE A 48 5.84 -16.38 10.26
CA ILE A 48 6.59 -15.36 11.00
C ILE A 48 6.86 -14.14 10.10
N TRP A 49 7.17 -14.37 8.83
CA TRP A 49 7.30 -13.27 7.86
C TRP A 49 5.99 -12.50 7.72
N ASP A 50 4.84 -13.16 7.65
CA ASP A 50 3.53 -12.51 7.52
C ASP A 50 3.21 -11.66 8.75
N VAL A 51 3.53 -12.13 9.96
CA VAL A 51 3.33 -11.38 11.21
C VAL A 51 4.27 -10.17 11.30
N VAL A 52 5.55 -10.33 10.96
CA VAL A 52 6.53 -9.24 10.94
C VAL A 52 6.14 -8.20 9.88
N LEU A 53 5.76 -8.63 8.68
CA LEU A 53 5.29 -7.74 7.62
C LEU A 53 3.98 -7.05 8.00
N GLY A 54 3.06 -7.72 8.69
CA GLY A 54 1.85 -7.09 9.21
C GLY A 54 2.14 -5.98 10.23
N GLN A 55 3.20 -6.12 11.02
CA GLN A 55 3.61 -5.11 12.00
C GLN A 55 4.48 -3.99 11.41
N LEU A 56 5.26 -4.30 10.38
CA LEU A 56 6.16 -3.36 9.69
C LEU A 56 5.50 -2.66 8.50
N ASN A 57 4.39 -3.18 7.98
CA ASN A 57 3.53 -2.47 7.05
C ASN A 57 2.88 -1.31 7.80
N PHE A 58 3.64 -0.21 7.91
CA PHE A 58 3.12 1.13 8.08
C PHE A 58 2.45 1.66 6.80
N TYR A 59 2.41 0.85 5.72
CA TYR A 59 1.38 1.07 4.73
C TYR A 59 0.05 0.67 5.37
N PRO A 60 -0.92 1.58 5.40
CA PRO A 60 -2.30 1.25 5.72
C PRO A 60 -2.71 -0.13 5.20
N THR A 61 -3.58 -0.84 5.92
CA THR A 61 -4.39 -1.84 5.23
C THR A 61 -5.24 -1.06 4.22
N ILE A 62 -4.76 -1.04 3.00
CA ILE A 62 -5.40 -0.37 1.90
C ILE A 62 -6.58 -1.25 1.52
N ASP A 63 -7.77 -0.76 1.82
CA ASP A 63 -8.99 -1.36 1.31
C ASP A 63 -9.06 -1.15 -0.20
N TYR A 64 -9.52 -2.18 -0.91
CA TYR A 64 -9.90 -2.02 -2.31
C TYR A 64 -11.00 -0.97 -2.40
N PRO A 65 -10.99 -0.15 -3.47
CA PRO A 65 -11.93 0.95 -3.61
C PRO A 65 -13.36 0.44 -3.56
N SER A 66 -14.29 1.26 -3.05
CA SER A 66 -15.71 0.95 -3.17
C SER A 66 -16.09 0.84 -4.64
N GLU A 67 -17.01 -0.08 -4.97
CA GLU A 67 -17.53 -0.26 -6.34
C GLU A 67 -18.01 1.06 -6.99
N SER A 68 -18.35 2.07 -6.17
CA SER A 68 -18.77 3.40 -6.60
C SER A 68 -17.69 4.25 -7.28
N ILE A 69 -16.38 3.97 -7.10
CA ILE A 69 -15.33 4.83 -7.67
C ILE A 69 -15.36 4.87 -9.20
N LEU A 70 -15.78 3.77 -9.84
CA LEU A 70 -15.94 3.70 -11.30
C LEU A 70 -17.14 4.53 -11.76
N GLU A 71 -18.23 4.55 -10.99
CA GLU A 71 -19.38 5.40 -11.28
C GLU A 71 -19.03 6.88 -11.13
N ASP A 72 -18.25 7.24 -10.10
CA ASP A 72 -17.79 8.61 -9.87
C ASP A 72 -16.86 9.08 -10.99
N LEU A 73 -15.85 8.27 -11.37
CA LEU A 73 -14.99 8.55 -12.52
C LEU A 73 -15.77 8.71 -13.82
N GLN A 74 -16.79 7.87 -14.04
CA GLN A 74 -17.62 7.97 -15.23
C GLN A 74 -18.48 9.25 -15.22
N ASN A 75 -18.99 9.65 -14.07
CA ASN A 75 -19.72 10.91 -13.90
C ASN A 75 -18.81 12.11 -14.17
N ASP A 76 -17.58 12.11 -13.67
CA ASP A 76 -16.61 13.18 -13.88
C ASP A 76 -16.19 13.28 -15.34
N MET A 77 -15.89 12.15 -15.99
CA MET A 77 -15.58 12.13 -17.43
C MET A 77 -16.70 12.74 -18.28
N ASN A 78 -17.97 12.49 -17.91
CA ASN A 78 -19.13 13.08 -18.60
C ASN A 78 -19.27 14.59 -18.37
N GLN A 79 -18.79 15.11 -17.25
CA GLN A 79 -18.90 16.53 -16.89
C GLN A 79 -17.76 17.38 -17.43
N ILE A 80 -16.52 16.91 -17.28
CA ILE A 80 -15.30 17.69 -17.54
C ILE A 80 -14.42 17.13 -18.66
N GLY A 81 -14.73 15.93 -19.16
CA GLY A 81 -14.05 15.29 -20.28
C GLY A 81 -13.05 14.21 -19.84
N PRO A 82 -12.89 13.12 -20.63
CA PRO A 82 -12.00 12.00 -20.31
C PRO A 82 -10.51 12.40 -20.22
N GLU A 83 -10.11 13.46 -20.91
CA GLU A 83 -8.75 13.98 -20.94
C GLU A 83 -8.38 14.82 -19.70
N ALA A 84 -9.36 15.16 -18.86
CA ALA A 84 -9.14 15.95 -17.65
C ALA A 84 -8.15 15.24 -16.72
N LYS A 85 -7.26 16.02 -16.10
CA LYS A 85 -6.21 15.48 -15.23
C LYS A 85 -6.73 15.29 -13.82
N CYS A 86 -6.36 14.16 -13.21
CA CYS A 86 -6.62 13.83 -11.82
C CYS A 86 -5.34 13.32 -11.15
N THR A 87 -5.38 13.20 -9.83
CA THR A 87 -4.36 12.54 -9.00
C THR A 87 -4.95 11.24 -8.50
N VAL A 88 -4.28 10.11 -8.73
CA VAL A 88 -4.63 8.81 -8.16
C VAL A 88 -3.70 8.49 -6.99
N PHE A 89 -4.27 8.01 -5.89
CA PHE A 89 -3.54 7.63 -4.69
C PHE A 89 -3.39 6.12 -4.60
N TYR A 90 -2.17 5.67 -4.32
CA TYR A 90 -1.85 4.24 -4.24
C TYR A 90 -0.83 3.95 -3.16
N GLY A 91 -0.79 2.69 -2.71
CA GLY A 91 0.28 2.18 -1.87
C GLY A 91 0.64 0.74 -2.22
N VAL A 92 1.52 0.15 -1.43
CA VAL A 92 2.02 -1.21 -1.65
C VAL A 92 1.59 -2.09 -0.47
N ASN A 93 0.93 -3.19 -0.76
CA ASN A 93 0.57 -4.20 0.22
C ASN A 93 1.04 -5.57 -0.26
N ALA A 94 1.86 -6.27 0.53
CA ALA A 94 2.32 -7.63 0.24
C ALA A 94 2.87 -7.85 -1.19
N ASP A 95 3.66 -6.90 -1.70
CA ASP A 95 4.24 -6.86 -3.06
C ASP A 95 3.26 -6.49 -4.19
N ASP A 96 1.99 -6.23 -3.88
CA ASP A 96 0.97 -5.74 -4.81
C ASP A 96 0.78 -4.23 -4.69
N LEU A 97 0.61 -3.56 -5.84
CA LEU A 97 0.32 -2.13 -5.91
C LEU A 97 -1.19 -1.93 -5.91
N ILE A 98 -1.72 -1.25 -4.89
CA ILE A 98 -3.16 -1.05 -4.71
C ILE A 98 -3.49 0.43 -4.87
N PHE A 99 -4.33 0.74 -5.85
CA PHE A 99 -4.94 2.04 -6.09
C PHE A 99 -6.20 2.20 -5.23
N THR A 100 -6.35 3.36 -4.59
CA THR A 100 -7.25 3.52 -3.44
C THR A 100 -8.28 4.61 -3.64
N ASP A 101 -7.90 5.68 -4.32
CA ASP A 101 -8.70 6.89 -4.44
C ASP A 101 -8.20 7.77 -5.60
N TYR A 102 -8.98 8.76 -5.99
CA TYR A 102 -8.57 9.81 -6.93
C TYR A 102 -9.07 11.20 -6.50
N GLN A 103 -8.43 12.24 -7.02
CA GLN A 103 -8.76 13.64 -6.74
C GLN A 103 -8.67 14.48 -8.02
N LEU A 104 -9.68 15.33 -8.23
CA LEU A 104 -9.68 16.36 -9.25
C LEU A 104 -8.97 17.65 -8.76
N PRO A 105 -8.37 18.44 -9.68
CA PRO A 105 -7.65 19.65 -9.30
C PRO A 105 -8.56 20.67 -8.60
N GLY A 106 -8.30 20.91 -7.32
CA GLY A 106 -9.05 21.89 -6.52
C GLY A 106 -10.33 21.34 -5.87
N GLU A 107 -10.54 20.02 -5.92
CA GLU A 107 -11.59 19.33 -5.16
C GLU A 107 -10.99 18.61 -3.94
N ASP A 108 -11.81 18.40 -2.92
CA ASP A 108 -11.42 17.69 -1.69
C ASP A 108 -11.30 16.17 -1.98
N ASP A 109 -10.49 15.46 -1.19
CA ASP A 109 -10.20 14.03 -1.38
C ASP A 109 -11.45 13.15 -1.10
N HIS A 110 -11.64 12.09 -1.89
CA HIS A 110 -12.93 11.39 -1.99
C HIS A 110 -13.12 10.13 -1.12
N GLY A 111 -12.09 9.55 -0.50
CA GLY A 111 -12.35 8.32 0.25
C GLY A 111 -11.18 7.49 0.73
N ALA A 112 -9.94 7.96 0.70
CA ALA A 112 -8.86 7.19 1.31
C ALA A 112 -9.18 6.94 2.81
N ASN A 113 -9.39 5.66 3.19
CA ASN A 113 -9.58 5.22 4.58
C ASN A 113 -8.36 5.47 5.49
N VAL A 114 -7.36 6.18 4.98
CA VAL A 114 -6.05 6.41 5.56
C VAL A 114 -5.46 7.72 5.09
N ASP A 115 -4.55 8.23 5.91
CA ASP A 115 -3.91 9.52 5.72
C ASP A 115 -3.16 9.56 4.38
N ILE A 116 -3.57 10.48 3.51
CA ILE A 116 -3.07 10.63 2.14
C ILE A 116 -1.57 10.96 2.10
N ASP A 117 -1.04 11.52 3.19
CA ASP A 117 0.40 11.78 3.32
C ASP A 117 1.24 10.49 3.38
N GLN A 118 0.60 9.33 3.59
CA GLN A 118 1.24 8.01 3.58
C GLN A 118 1.12 7.30 2.22
N LEU A 119 0.37 7.88 1.26
CA LEU A 119 0.12 7.30 -0.05
C LEU A 119 1.00 7.94 -1.12
N SER A 120 1.41 7.14 -2.09
CA SER A 120 2.06 7.63 -3.31
C SER A 120 1.01 8.20 -4.28
N LYS A 121 1.42 9.15 -5.11
CA LYS A 121 0.54 9.90 -6.01
C LYS A 121 0.93 9.70 -7.47
N LEU A 122 -0.05 9.49 -8.33
CA LEU A 122 0.11 9.37 -9.77
C LEU A 122 -0.78 10.40 -10.47
N HIS A 123 -0.21 11.24 -11.33
CA HIS A 123 -0.97 12.25 -12.07
C HIS A 123 -1.25 11.78 -13.50
N ILE A 124 -2.52 11.51 -13.80
CA ILE A 124 -2.98 10.88 -15.05
C ILE A 124 -4.31 11.49 -15.51
N SER A 125 -4.83 11.10 -16.67
CA SER A 125 -6.19 11.47 -17.08
C SER A 125 -7.25 10.64 -16.34
N LEU A 126 -8.51 11.12 -16.35
CA LEU A 126 -9.65 10.37 -15.84
C LEU A 126 -9.86 9.03 -16.57
N GLU A 127 -9.67 9.02 -17.90
CA GLU A 127 -9.74 7.78 -18.69
C GLU A 127 -8.67 6.76 -18.25
N GLU A 128 -7.43 7.23 -18.04
CA GLU A 128 -6.34 6.39 -17.54
C GLU A 128 -6.63 5.88 -16.11
N ALA A 129 -7.26 6.70 -15.26
CA ALA A 129 -7.64 6.31 -13.90
C ALA A 129 -8.74 5.25 -13.92
N TYR A 130 -9.79 5.45 -14.73
CA TYR A 130 -10.87 4.48 -14.91
C TYR A 130 -10.33 3.12 -15.36
N GLU A 131 -9.45 3.10 -16.36
CA GLU A 131 -8.82 1.85 -16.81
C GLU A 131 -8.01 1.15 -15.73
N LEU A 132 -7.31 1.90 -14.87
CA LEU A 132 -6.53 1.33 -13.76
C LEU A 132 -7.45 0.68 -12.72
N PHE A 133 -8.50 1.39 -12.29
CA PHE A 133 -9.45 0.88 -11.32
C PHE A 133 -10.27 -0.30 -11.86
N GLU A 134 -10.66 -0.28 -13.14
CA GLU A 134 -11.34 -1.40 -13.78
C GLU A 134 -10.45 -2.65 -13.81
N LYS A 135 -9.17 -2.51 -14.21
CA LYS A 135 -8.21 -3.64 -14.22
C LYS A 135 -7.99 -4.21 -12.83
N GLN A 136 -7.84 -3.36 -11.82
CA GLN A 136 -7.68 -3.78 -10.43
C GLN A 136 -8.92 -4.55 -9.92
N ASN A 137 -10.13 -4.06 -10.22
CA ASN A 137 -11.37 -4.74 -9.83
C ASN A 137 -11.58 -6.09 -10.53
N MET A 138 -11.00 -6.29 -11.72
CA MET A 138 -11.03 -7.58 -12.41
C MET A 138 -10.01 -8.60 -11.86
N THR A 139 -9.03 -8.16 -11.06
CA THR A 139 -7.99 -9.02 -10.47
C THR A 139 -8.30 -9.47 -9.03
N LEU A 140 -9.37 -8.92 -8.45
CA LEU A 140 -10.01 -9.32 -7.20
C LEU A 140 -10.87 -10.58 -7.34
#